data_AF-A0A6G3LNN3-F1
#
_entry.id   AF-A0A6G3LNN3-F1
#
_cell.length_a   1.000
_cell.length_b   1.000
_cell.length_c   1.000
_cell.angle_alpha   90.00
_cell.angle_beta   90.00
_cell.angle_gamma   90.00
#
_symmetry.space_group_name_H-M   'P 1'
#
loop_
_entity.id
_entity.type
_entity.pdbx_description
1 polymer ?
#
loop_
_entity_poly.entity_id
_entity_poly.type
_entity_poly.pdbx_seq_one_letter_code
_entity_poly.pdbx_strand_id
1 'polypeptide(L)' 'MASKKDAIGTTASNTDYGEKPKCSICGSPDVVAKIEGKYYCFRCGSKIVLEHSTKIVREYVEKYITE' A
#
# COMPACT_ATOMS: atom_id res chain seq x y z
N MET A 1 -21.75 -2.20 53.71
CA MET A 1 -21.69 -3.48 52.95
C MET A 1 -21.72 -3.15 51.48
N ALA A 2 -20.99 -3.92 50.68
CA ALA A 2 -20.39 -3.53 49.41
C ALA A 2 -21.37 -3.05 48.31
N SER A 3 -21.20 -1.79 47.87
CA SER A 3 -21.59 -1.39 46.52
C SER A 3 -20.53 -1.90 45.55
N LYS A 4 -20.79 -3.07 44.95
CA LYS A 4 -20.01 -3.53 43.80
C LYS A 4 -20.32 -2.61 42.62
N LYS A 5 -19.37 -1.74 42.29
CA LYS A 5 -19.32 -1.10 40.98
C LYS A 5 -18.53 -2.05 40.10
N ASP A 6 -19.24 -2.89 39.38
CA ASP A 6 -18.61 -3.72 38.37
C ASP A 6 -18.14 -2.78 37.26
N ALA A 7 -16.82 -2.66 37.17
CA ALA A 7 -16.13 -2.20 35.98
C ALA A 7 -16.37 -3.21 34.85
N ILE A 8 -15.80 -2.89 33.69
CA ILE A 8 -15.51 -3.77 32.55
C ILE A 8 -16.52 -3.67 31.41
N GLY A 9 -16.07 -3.01 30.34
CA GLY A 9 -16.09 -3.67 29.04
C GLY A 9 -17.04 -3.11 27.99
N THR A 10 -16.95 -1.82 27.64
CA THR A 10 -17.33 -1.43 26.27
C THR A 10 -16.22 -1.83 25.32
N THR A 11 -16.09 -3.14 25.02
CA THR A 11 -15.40 -3.55 23.80
C THR A 11 -16.34 -3.22 22.66
N ALA A 12 -16.15 -2.04 22.05
CA ALA A 12 -16.64 -1.74 20.72
C ALA A 12 -15.91 -2.66 19.72
N SER A 13 -16.23 -3.95 19.76
CA SER A 13 -15.77 -4.96 18.84
C SER A 13 -16.87 -5.14 17.81
N ASN A 14 -16.89 -4.29 16.78
CA ASN A 14 -17.52 -4.57 15.49
C ASN A 14 -17.11 -3.48 14.51
N THR A 15 -15.90 -3.60 13.99
CA THR A 15 -15.61 -3.02 12.70
C THR A 15 -15.20 -4.14 11.76
N ASP A 16 -16.18 -4.55 10.96
CA ASP A 16 -16.04 -5.27 9.70
C ASP A 16 -15.28 -4.40 8.67
N TYR A 17 -14.06 -3.96 9.01
CA TYR A 17 -13.16 -3.33 8.05
C TYR A 17 -12.33 -4.45 7.43
N GLY A 18 -12.62 -4.76 6.15
CA GLY A 18 -11.92 -5.76 5.36
C GLY A 18 -10.39 -5.69 5.52
N GLU A 19 -9.74 -6.84 5.29
CA GLU A 19 -8.30 -7.01 5.50
C GLU A 19 -7.49 -5.82 4.97
N LYS A 20 -6.69 -5.19 5.85
CA LYS A 20 -5.85 -4.05 5.47
C LYS A 20 -4.98 -4.44 4.28
N PRO A 21 -4.92 -3.61 3.22
CA PRO A 21 -4.15 -3.93 2.03
C PRO A 21 -2.68 -4.11 2.39
N LYS A 22 -2.06 -5.13 1.81
CA LYS A 22 -0.64 -5.46 1.99
C LYS A 22 0.09 -5.34 0.66
N CYS A 23 1.36 -5.01 0.71
CA CYS A 23 2.21 -4.97 -0.47
C CYS A 23 2.24 -6.35 -1.13
N SER A 24 1.93 -6.40 -2.42
CA SER A 24 1.89 -7.63 -3.21
C SER A 24 3.26 -8.29 -3.44
N ILE A 25 4.36 -7.62 -3.06
CA ILE A 25 5.74 -8.16 -3.18
C ILE A 25 6.28 -8.61 -1.83
N CYS A 26 6.27 -7.72 -0.81
CA CYS A 26 6.91 -8.00 0.47
C CYS A 26 5.94 -8.22 1.64
N GLY A 27 4.64 -8.08 1.41
CA GLY A 27 3.61 -8.24 2.45
C GLY A 27 3.53 -7.07 3.45
N SER A 28 4.38 -6.04 3.32
CA SER A 28 4.34 -4.86 4.21
C SER A 28 2.94 -4.23 4.22
N PRO A 29 2.41 -3.89 5.41
CA PRO A 29 1.13 -3.19 5.55
C PRO A 29 1.24 -1.70 5.18
N ASP A 30 2.46 -1.18 4.99
CA ASP A 30 2.75 0.23 4.67
C ASP A 30 2.57 0.49 3.17
N VAL A 31 1.39 0.17 2.66
CA VAL A 31 1.00 0.37 1.27
C VAL A 31 0.80 1.86 1.01
N VAL A 32 1.40 2.36 -0.06
CA VAL A 32 1.32 3.77 -0.48
C VAL A 32 0.79 3.94 -1.91
N ALA A 33 0.80 2.88 -2.72
CA ALA A 33 0.42 2.94 -4.11
C ALA A 33 -0.42 1.72 -4.54
N LYS A 34 -1.33 1.95 -5.49
CA LYS A 34 -2.04 0.90 -6.23
C LYS A 34 -1.63 0.98 -7.70
N ILE A 35 -0.95 -0.05 -8.20
CA ILE A 35 -0.43 -0.13 -9.57
C ILE A 35 -1.06 -1.36 -10.20
N GLU A 36 -1.78 -1.19 -11.33
CA GLU A 36 -2.46 -2.28 -12.04
C GLU A 36 -3.33 -3.17 -11.14
N GLY A 37 -4.06 -2.55 -10.19
CA GLY A 37 -4.93 -3.27 -9.27
C GLY A 37 -4.24 -3.90 -8.06
N LYS A 38 -2.91 -3.96 -8.03
CA LYS A 38 -2.11 -4.49 -6.92
C LYS A 38 -1.60 -3.39 -6.01
N TYR A 39 -1.41 -3.69 -4.73
CA TYR A 39 -0.98 -2.73 -3.71
C TYR A 39 0.53 -2.85 -3.44
N TYR A 40 1.21 -1.72 -3.24
CA TYR A 40 2.66 -1.69 -3.05
C TYR A 40 3.10 -0.72 -1.96
N CYS A 41 4.10 -1.12 -1.17
CA CYS A 41 4.82 -0.21 -0.30
C CYS A 41 5.82 0.62 -1.12
N PHE A 42 6.34 1.72 -0.54
CA PHE A 42 7.26 2.63 -1.23
C PHE A 42 8.49 1.91 -1.79
N ARG A 43 9.10 1.01 -1.01
CA ARG A 43 10.33 0.27 -1.40
C ARG A 43 10.15 -0.62 -2.62
N CYS A 44 8.95 -1.20 -2.77
CA CYS A 44 8.63 -2.12 -3.86
C CYS A 44 8.04 -1.38 -5.06
N GLY A 45 7.06 -0.50 -4.82
CA GLY A 45 6.37 0.24 -5.88
C GLY A 45 7.28 1.22 -6.62
N SER A 46 8.22 1.88 -5.93
CA SER A 46 9.16 2.82 -6.57
C SER A 46 10.02 2.17 -7.64
N LYS A 47 10.44 0.91 -7.45
CA LYS A 47 11.21 0.16 -8.45
C LYS A 47 10.41 -0.06 -9.74
N ILE A 48 9.14 -0.45 -9.59
CA ILE A 48 8.22 -0.67 -10.71
C ILE A 48 8.02 0.63 -11.50
N VAL A 49 7.75 1.73 -10.79
CA VAL A 49 7.56 3.04 -11.41
C VAL A 49 8.83 3.50 -12.11
N LEU A 50 10.00 3.32 -11.49
CA LEU A 50 11.27 3.74 -12.06
C LEU A 50 11.61 2.94 -13.34
N GLU A 51 11.42 1.63 -13.32
CA GLU A 51 11.65 0.77 -14.49
C GLU A 51 10.73 1.16 -15.65
N HIS A 52 9.43 1.35 -15.37
CA HIS A 52 8.47 1.77 -16.38
C HIS A 52 8.78 3.17 -16.95
N SER A 53 9.11 4.13 -16.07
CA SER A 53 9.46 5.49 -16.47
C SER A 53 10.74 5.52 -17.30
N THR A 54 11.75 4.73 -16.93
CA THR A 54 13.02 4.63 -17.66
C THR A 54 12.79 4.09 -19.07
N LYS A 55 11.92 3.07 -19.20
CA LYS A 55 11.55 2.52 -20.51
C LYS A 55 10.88 3.58 -21.38
N ILE A 56 9.92 4.33 -20.84
CA ILE A 56 9.24 5.41 -21.57
C ILE A 56 10.25 6.45 -22.04
N VAL A 57 11.09 6.97 -21.14
CA VAL A 57 12.08 8.00 -21.49
C VAL A 57 13.00 7.51 -22.61
N ARG A 58 13.50 6.27 -22.51
CA ARG A 58 14.35 5.67 -23.54
C ARG A 58 13.65 5.61 -24.90
N GLU A 59 12.41 5.12 -24.95
CA GLU A 59 11.65 5.04 -26.21
C GLU A 59 11.41 6.42 -26.85
N TYR A 60 11.18 7.46 -26.05
CA TYR A 60 11.01 8.82 -26.57
C TYR A 60 12.33 9.43 -27.06
N VAL A 61 13.44 9.17 -26.36
CA VAL A 61 14.78 9.60 -26.79
C VAL A 61 15.11 8.98 -28.15
N GLU A 62 14.93 7.66 -28.30
CA GLU A 62 15.18 6.93 -29.55
C GLU A 62 14.29 7.41 -30.71
N LYS A 63 13.06 7.85 -30.42
CA LYS A 63 12.11 8.30 -31.48
C LYS A 63 12.29 9.75 -31.92
N TYR A 64 12.71 10.63 -31.02
CA TYR A 64 12.58 12.09 -31.25
C TYR A 64 13.84 12.90 -30.97
N ILE A 65 14.84 12.34 -30.28
CA ILE A 65 16.00 13.12 -29.81
C ILE A 65 17.30 12.67 -30.49
N THR A 66 17.44 11.40 -30.87
CA THR A 66 18.64 10.94 -31.59
C THR A 66 18.67 11.48 -33.03
N GLU A 67 19.66 12.33 -33.32
CA GLU A 67 20.05 12.86 -34.65
C GLU A 67 20.88 11.84 -35.45
#